data_AF-A0A8I2YK64-F1
#
_entry.id   AF-A0A8I2YK64-F1
#
_cell.length_a   1.000
_cell.length_b   1.000
_cell.length_c   1.000
_cell.angle_alpha   90.00
_cell.angle_beta   90.00
_cell.angle_gamma   90.00
#
_symmetry.space_group_name_H-M   'P 1'
#
loop_
_entity.id
_entity.type
_entity.pdbx_description
1 polymer ?
#
loop_
_entity_poly.entity_id
_entity_poly.type
_entity_poly.pdbx_seq_one_letter_code
_entity_poly.pdbx_strand_id
1 'polypeptide(L)'
;MDATVKVAMLKSSQVMTANPSTAAPFTPRTTKARRASGVPPLLARALPTSVLWITSDTCHESGASFDAAQTLSRARAPVTPVELVSSKSKEKALSKGMTPVKLCSILTSTSSTILDVEVVKKLRLLLRNEAASWTEDFLRSGGYSALLTRLNEILEVEWREEQHDDQMLHELLRCFKALSTSSIGCFALRSSCPTPFVQLISLLYSDKKPGDVATRQLITELLLILFEVYPASSLPSSGGRLRREAWESSASSSNIVTLPVPHKNFFSLIRALLLTPAPPPTESPACPVSPHAFIESLHQARIYKSYLQELSDLCRDYFWVFCHPNNTIWNLSEVDEDKVEKPKAPGGMTGGVEFEAMGYFTTHFKLMNAISNSVHDLNLSSEHEMSAHRFHTDLFASGLERIILICRKASTAYYPTLHLELSRYIQWTILAKFELPWTVSRLIGPPPIALCKLRPTKSSKGDGHSPHNTPTKKRVAQPLGIVGLPPPNKVEPMKFE
;
A
#
# COMPACT_ATOMS: atom_id res chain seq x y z
N MET A 1 -27.54 9.92 22.84
CA MET A 1 -28.52 10.12 21.75
C MET A 1 -29.75 9.31 22.12
N ASP A 2 -30.90 9.97 22.27
CA ASP A 2 -32.09 9.37 22.87
C ASP A 2 -32.86 8.40 21.97
N ALA A 3 -33.55 7.46 22.62
CA ALA A 3 -34.30 6.39 21.98
C ALA A 3 -35.48 6.89 21.12
N THR A 4 -35.96 8.11 21.34
CA THR A 4 -37.12 8.72 20.66
C THR A 4 -36.91 8.89 19.15
N VAL A 5 -35.66 9.01 18.67
CA VAL A 5 -35.36 9.18 17.23
C VAL A 5 -35.58 7.88 16.44
N LYS A 6 -35.41 6.70 17.07
CA LYS A 6 -35.57 5.41 16.37
C LYS A 6 -37.02 5.09 15.98
N VAL A 7 -38.00 5.64 16.70
CA VAL A 7 -39.43 5.35 16.46
C VAL A 7 -39.98 6.12 15.24
N ALA A 8 -39.36 7.24 14.86
CA ALA A 8 -39.80 8.04 13.72
C ALA A 8 -39.52 7.39 12.35
N MET A 9 -38.43 6.63 12.20
CA MET A 9 -38.05 6.04 10.91
C MET A 9 -38.77 4.74 10.54
N LEU A 10 -39.35 4.00 11.49
CA LEU A 10 -40.13 2.79 11.14
C LEU A 10 -41.50 3.09 10.53
N LYS A 11 -42.04 4.31 10.68
CA LYS A 11 -43.39 4.66 10.19
C LYS A 11 -43.46 5.20 8.75
N SER A 12 -42.32 5.51 8.11
CA SER A 12 -42.30 6.03 6.73
C SER A 12 -42.19 4.94 5.64
N SER A 13 -41.93 3.68 6.01
CA SER A 13 -41.60 2.62 5.05
C SER A 13 -42.78 1.71 4.65
N GLN A 14 -44.03 2.11 4.94
CA GLN A 14 -45.22 1.27 4.77
C GLN A 14 -46.38 1.93 4.00
N VAL A 15 -46.09 2.77 2.99
CA VAL A 15 -47.06 3.16 1.96
C VAL A 15 -46.37 3.21 0.59
N MET A 16 -47.10 2.82 -0.47
CA MET A 16 -46.75 2.89 -1.91
C MET A 16 -46.07 1.64 -2.54
N THR A 17 -46.84 0.57 -2.70
CA THR A 17 -46.71 -0.36 -3.85
C THR A 17 -48.03 -0.43 -4.63
N ALA A 18 -48.06 0.15 -5.83
CA ALA A 18 -49.10 -0.07 -6.84
C ALA A 18 -48.54 0.24 -8.24
N ASN A 19 -48.81 -0.65 -9.20
CA ASN A 19 -48.39 -0.63 -10.61
C ASN A 19 -49.65 -0.51 -11.51
N PRO A 20 -49.56 -0.39 -12.85
CA PRO A 20 -48.55 0.27 -13.71
C PRO A 20 -49.21 1.13 -14.84
N SER A 21 -48.43 1.76 -15.75
CA SER A 21 -48.56 1.60 -17.22
C SER A 21 -47.91 2.71 -18.11
N THR A 22 -47.48 2.26 -19.31
CA THR A 22 -47.37 2.98 -20.60
C THR A 22 -46.10 3.78 -20.99
N ALA A 23 -45.64 3.47 -22.22
CA ALA A 23 -44.81 4.24 -23.16
C ALA A 23 -43.31 4.46 -22.86
N ALA A 24 -42.46 3.90 -23.74
CA ALA A 24 -41.04 4.23 -23.89
C ALA A 24 -40.77 4.77 -25.32
N PRO A 25 -39.96 5.83 -25.50
CA PRO A 25 -39.56 6.30 -26.82
C PRO A 25 -38.30 5.58 -27.36
N PHE A 26 -38.28 5.37 -28.67
CA PHE A 26 -37.23 4.67 -29.41
C PHE A 26 -35.96 5.50 -29.63
N THR A 27 -34.81 4.83 -29.74
CA THR A 27 -33.61 5.35 -30.45
C THR A 27 -33.03 4.25 -31.39
N PRO A 28 -32.34 4.61 -32.50
CA PRO A 28 -32.15 3.68 -33.62
C PRO A 28 -30.87 2.84 -33.52
N ARG A 29 -30.96 1.56 -33.91
CA ARG A 29 -29.79 0.69 -34.17
C ARG A 29 -29.24 0.92 -35.58
N THR A 30 -27.94 1.14 -35.71
CA THR A 30 -27.21 1.04 -36.98
C THR A 30 -27.01 -0.42 -37.39
N THR A 31 -27.12 -0.70 -38.67
CA THR A 31 -27.08 -2.04 -39.27
C THR A 31 -25.66 -2.56 -39.48
N LYS A 32 -25.46 -3.88 -39.31
CA LYS A 32 -24.38 -4.62 -39.97
C LYS A 32 -24.95 -5.85 -40.67
N ALA A 33 -24.41 -6.12 -41.86
CA ALA A 33 -25.02 -7.02 -42.83
C ALA A 33 -24.75 -8.51 -42.57
N ARG A 34 -25.66 -9.32 -43.10
CA ARG A 34 -25.77 -10.77 -43.00
C ARG A 34 -25.03 -11.47 -44.14
N ARG A 35 -24.31 -12.56 -43.87
CA ARG A 35 -24.05 -13.63 -44.86
C ARG A 35 -24.13 -14.98 -44.17
N ALA A 36 -24.58 -16.01 -44.90
CA ALA A 36 -25.14 -17.23 -44.30
C ALA A 36 -24.90 -18.49 -45.16
N SER A 37 -24.72 -19.62 -44.46
CA SER A 37 -24.83 -21.04 -44.87
C SER A 37 -24.56 -21.85 -43.59
N GLY A 38 -25.40 -22.75 -43.07
CA GLY A 38 -26.02 -23.93 -43.71
C GLY A 38 -24.96 -25.06 -43.75
N VAL A 39 -25.13 -26.28 -43.20
CA VAL A 39 -26.32 -27.10 -42.86
C VAL A 39 -25.94 -28.13 -41.74
N PRO A 40 -26.87 -28.59 -40.86
CA PRO A 40 -26.61 -29.60 -39.80
C PRO A 40 -27.01 -31.04 -40.24
N PRO A 41 -26.71 -32.11 -39.48
CA PRO A 41 -27.58 -32.56 -38.36
C PRO A 41 -26.75 -33.20 -37.20
N LEU A 42 -27.20 -34.04 -36.25
CA LEU A 42 -28.48 -34.75 -35.97
C LEU A 42 -28.69 -34.88 -34.42
N LEU A 43 -29.57 -35.79 -34.00
CA LEU A 43 -30.05 -36.08 -32.64
C LEU A 43 -29.22 -37.12 -31.86
N ALA A 44 -29.13 -36.94 -30.54
CA ALA A 44 -29.10 -38.04 -29.56
C ALA A 44 -29.93 -37.66 -28.32
N ARG A 45 -30.63 -38.64 -27.73
CA ARG A 45 -31.71 -38.45 -26.73
C ARG A 45 -31.40 -39.26 -25.47
N ALA A 46 -31.44 -38.63 -24.30
CA ALA A 46 -31.48 -39.30 -23.00
C ALA A 46 -32.41 -38.55 -22.03
N LEU A 47 -33.10 -39.31 -21.17
CA LEU A 47 -34.10 -38.87 -20.19
C LEU A 47 -33.58 -39.19 -18.75
N PRO A 48 -34.27 -38.78 -17.67
CA PRO A 48 -33.66 -38.02 -16.59
C PRO A 48 -33.07 -38.88 -15.48
N THR A 49 -32.25 -38.29 -14.62
CA THR A 49 -32.05 -38.78 -13.26
C THR A 49 -31.89 -37.59 -12.31
N SER A 50 -32.69 -37.57 -11.25
CA SER A 50 -32.71 -36.50 -10.25
C SER A 50 -31.94 -36.96 -9.01
N VAL A 51 -30.86 -36.26 -8.64
CA VAL A 51 -30.15 -36.49 -7.38
C VAL A 51 -29.69 -35.15 -6.78
N LEU A 52 -30.30 -34.83 -5.64
CA LEU A 52 -29.83 -34.02 -4.49
C LEU A 52 -28.79 -32.91 -4.74
N TRP A 53 -29.22 -31.67 -4.51
CA TRP A 53 -28.34 -30.54 -4.25
C TRP A 53 -27.80 -30.64 -2.82
N ILE A 54 -26.48 -30.69 -2.66
CA ILE A 54 -25.81 -30.46 -1.37
C ILE A 54 -25.01 -29.17 -1.51
N THR A 55 -25.46 -28.13 -0.81
CA THR A 55 -24.71 -26.89 -0.64
C THR A 55 -23.58 -27.12 0.37
N SER A 56 -22.33 -27.08 -0.09
CA SER A 56 -21.15 -27.09 0.77
C SER A 56 -20.62 -25.67 0.96
N ASP A 57 -20.73 -25.15 2.17
CA ASP A 57 -20.18 -23.84 2.54
C ASP A 57 -18.66 -23.79 2.36
N THR A 58 -18.15 -22.74 1.72
CA THR A 58 -16.71 -22.52 1.54
C THR A 58 -16.24 -21.51 2.57
N CYS A 59 -15.66 -21.98 3.68
CA CYS A 59 -15.11 -21.11 4.71
C CYS A 59 -13.73 -20.56 4.32
N HIS A 60 -13.58 -19.24 4.25
CA HIS A 60 -12.28 -18.56 4.22
C HIS A 60 -11.81 -18.27 5.64
N GLU A 61 -10.72 -18.92 6.09
CA GLU A 61 -10.03 -18.56 7.34
C GLU A 61 -8.75 -17.77 7.05
N SER A 62 -8.77 -16.48 7.39
CA SER A 62 -7.65 -15.55 7.17
C SER A 62 -6.63 -15.63 8.32
N GLY A 63 -5.45 -16.18 8.04
CA GLY A 63 -4.35 -16.29 9.00
C GLY A 63 -3.60 -14.98 9.24
N ALA A 64 -4.14 -14.08 10.06
CA ALA A 64 -3.43 -12.90 10.54
C ALA A 64 -2.29 -13.28 11.51
N SER A 65 -1.03 -13.02 11.14
CA SER A 65 0.14 -13.21 12.01
C SER A 65 0.77 -11.87 12.37
N PHE A 66 0.32 -11.30 13.48
CA PHE A 66 0.93 -10.14 14.14
C PHE A 66 0.97 -10.46 15.63
N ASP A 67 2.17 -10.53 16.23
CA ASP A 67 2.32 -10.74 17.67
C ASP A 67 3.37 -9.77 18.21
N ALA A 68 2.95 -8.97 19.20
CA ALA A 68 3.81 -8.06 19.93
C ALA A 68 4.37 -8.76 21.17
N ALA A 69 5.63 -8.49 21.51
CA ALA A 69 6.25 -9.08 22.69
C ALA A 69 5.53 -8.65 23.97
N GLN A 70 5.09 -9.61 24.79
CA GLN A 70 4.52 -9.34 26.11
C GLN A 70 5.39 -9.95 27.22
N THR A 71 5.91 -9.07 28.08
CA THR A 71 6.71 -9.42 29.25
C THR A 71 5.86 -9.96 30.40
N LEU A 72 6.45 -10.89 31.16
CA LEU A 72 5.81 -11.65 32.24
C LEU A 72 5.32 -10.80 33.42
N SER A 73 4.19 -11.18 34.01
CA SER A 73 3.94 -11.08 35.46
C SER A 73 2.88 -12.07 35.94
N ARG A 74 2.90 -12.37 37.24
CA ARG A 74 2.47 -13.65 37.84
C ARG A 74 1.34 -13.47 38.86
N ALA A 75 0.25 -14.22 38.70
CA ALA A 75 -0.72 -14.50 39.77
C ALA A 75 -1.34 -15.91 39.58
N ARG A 76 -1.65 -16.61 40.69
CA ARG A 76 -2.21 -17.98 40.72
C ARG A 76 -3.70 -17.95 41.08
N ALA A 77 -4.51 -18.74 40.39
CA ALA A 77 -5.75 -19.36 40.92
C ALA A 77 -6.03 -20.67 40.15
N PRO A 78 -6.55 -21.74 40.79
CA PRO A 78 -6.74 -23.03 40.13
C PRO A 78 -8.19 -23.29 39.70
N VAL A 79 -8.40 -23.74 38.46
CA VAL A 79 -9.63 -24.43 38.01
C VAL A 79 -9.22 -25.56 37.07
N THR A 80 -9.89 -26.71 37.17
CA THR A 80 -9.57 -27.96 36.45
C THR A 80 -10.00 -27.94 34.97
N PRO A 81 -9.42 -28.81 34.11
CA PRO A 81 -9.44 -28.62 32.66
C PRO A 81 -10.60 -29.32 31.94
N VAL A 82 -11.11 -28.67 30.89
CA VAL A 82 -11.80 -29.32 29.77
C VAL A 82 -10.85 -29.30 28.57
N GLU A 83 -10.67 -30.43 27.90
CA GLU A 83 -9.70 -30.57 26.81
C GLU A 83 -10.13 -29.81 25.55
N LEU A 84 -9.45 -28.70 25.24
CA LEU A 84 -9.34 -28.18 23.87
C LEU A 84 -8.01 -28.67 23.27
N VAL A 85 -8.08 -29.54 22.27
CA VAL A 85 -6.90 -30.08 21.59
C VAL A 85 -6.19 -28.96 20.81
N SER A 86 -4.94 -28.72 21.17
CA SER A 86 -4.14 -27.57 20.75
C SER A 86 -3.61 -27.68 19.31
N SER A 87 -3.99 -26.72 18.46
CA SER A 87 -3.39 -26.49 17.13
C SER A 87 -1.89 -26.20 17.21
N LYS A 88 -1.45 -25.45 18.23
CA LYS A 88 -0.03 -25.16 18.53
C LYS A 88 0.82 -26.42 18.78
N SER A 89 0.19 -27.55 19.15
CA SER A 89 0.90 -28.81 19.36
C SER A 89 1.31 -29.48 18.04
N LYS A 90 0.51 -29.30 16.98
CA LYS A 90 0.76 -29.90 15.65
C LYS A 90 1.92 -29.20 14.94
N GLU A 91 1.95 -27.88 14.97
CA GLU A 91 3.09 -27.07 14.46
C GLU A 91 4.41 -27.45 15.15
N LYS A 92 4.41 -27.56 16.49
CA LYS A 92 5.59 -27.84 17.30
C LYS A 92 6.09 -29.29 17.19
N ALA A 93 5.23 -30.22 16.77
CA ALA A 93 5.61 -31.59 16.42
C ALA A 93 6.24 -31.65 15.02
N LEU A 94 5.70 -30.91 14.06
CA LEU A 94 6.23 -30.82 12.70
C LEU A 94 7.61 -30.15 12.65
N SER A 95 7.86 -29.08 13.41
CA SER A 95 9.14 -28.34 13.37
C SER A 95 10.36 -29.21 13.74
N LYS A 96 10.23 -30.11 14.71
CA LYS A 96 11.34 -30.92 15.26
C LYS A 96 12.04 -31.90 14.30
N GLY A 97 11.55 -32.10 13.08
CA GLY A 97 12.08 -33.09 12.12
C GLY A 97 12.52 -32.53 10.77
N MET A 98 12.71 -31.21 10.64
CA MET A 98 12.98 -30.57 9.34
C MET A 98 14.32 -29.81 9.34
N THR A 99 15.35 -30.43 8.78
CA THR A 99 16.70 -29.84 8.67
C THR A 99 16.82 -28.91 7.45
N PRO A 100 17.78 -27.98 7.45
CA PRO A 100 18.06 -27.10 6.30
C PRO A 100 18.27 -27.88 4.99
N VAL A 101 19.12 -28.91 5.05
CA VAL A 101 19.45 -29.78 3.91
C VAL A 101 18.21 -30.49 3.36
N LYS A 102 17.31 -30.98 4.24
CA LYS A 102 16.09 -31.67 3.84
C LYS A 102 15.12 -30.74 3.10
N LEU A 103 14.96 -29.50 3.56
CA LEU A 103 14.13 -28.51 2.85
C LEU A 103 14.74 -28.12 1.50
N CYS A 104 16.05 -27.92 1.43
CA CYS A 104 16.74 -27.65 0.17
C CYS A 104 16.55 -28.80 -0.83
N SER A 105 16.66 -30.05 -0.36
CA SER A 105 16.41 -31.24 -1.19
C SER A 105 14.97 -31.31 -1.70
N ILE A 106 13.97 -31.02 -0.86
CA ILE A 106 12.56 -30.98 -1.28
C ILE A 106 12.33 -29.88 -2.33
N LEU A 107 12.81 -28.66 -2.09
CA LEU A 107 12.68 -27.55 -3.05
C LEU A 107 13.37 -27.85 -4.40
N THR A 108 14.48 -28.58 -4.38
CA THR A 108 15.23 -28.92 -5.61
C THR A 108 14.57 -30.06 -6.38
N SER A 109 13.95 -31.03 -5.69
CA SER A 109 13.43 -32.26 -6.30
C SER A 109 11.96 -32.18 -6.75
N THR A 110 11.20 -31.16 -6.30
CA THR A 110 9.75 -31.07 -6.49
C THR A 110 9.38 -29.76 -7.19
N SER A 111 8.75 -29.82 -8.37
CA SER A 111 8.35 -28.61 -9.13
C SER A 111 7.34 -27.75 -8.37
N SER A 112 7.34 -26.45 -8.60
CA SER A 112 6.50 -25.53 -7.83
C SER A 112 4.99 -25.81 -7.93
N THR A 113 4.53 -26.37 -9.05
CA THR A 113 3.13 -26.73 -9.33
C THR A 113 2.61 -27.95 -8.56
N ILE A 114 3.50 -28.75 -7.95
CA ILE A 114 3.13 -29.93 -7.14
C ILE A 114 3.72 -29.86 -5.72
N LEU A 115 4.45 -28.78 -5.41
CA LEU A 115 5.06 -28.57 -4.11
C LEU A 115 3.97 -28.22 -3.09
N ASP A 116 3.98 -28.91 -1.95
CA ASP A 116 3.04 -28.62 -0.86
C ASP A 116 3.32 -27.24 -0.24
N VAL A 117 2.34 -26.34 -0.30
CA VAL A 117 2.38 -24.99 0.26
C VAL A 117 2.71 -25.02 1.76
N GLU A 118 2.30 -26.06 2.51
CA GLU A 118 2.62 -26.19 3.94
C GLU A 118 4.13 -26.39 4.20
N VAL A 119 4.87 -26.97 3.25
CA VAL A 119 6.33 -27.07 3.32
C VAL A 119 6.97 -25.67 3.19
N VAL A 120 6.44 -24.82 2.31
CA VAL A 120 6.93 -23.44 2.12
C VAL A 120 6.53 -22.55 3.28
N LYS A 121 5.30 -22.67 3.81
CA LYS A 121 4.84 -22.00 5.04
C LYS A 121 5.77 -22.30 6.22
N LYS A 122 6.15 -23.56 6.35
CA LYS A 122 7.10 -24.02 7.38
C LYS A 122 8.51 -23.50 7.14
N LEU A 123 8.99 -23.48 5.90
CA LEU A 123 10.29 -22.87 5.55
C LEU A 123 10.33 -21.38 5.93
N ARG A 124 9.29 -20.60 5.62
CA ARG A 124 9.18 -19.20 6.06
C ARG A 124 9.30 -19.05 7.57
N LEU A 125 8.59 -19.90 8.33
CA LEU A 125 8.65 -19.86 9.80
C LEU A 125 10.07 -20.17 10.31
N LEU A 126 10.76 -21.15 9.72
CA LEU A 126 12.13 -21.50 10.10
C LEU A 126 13.11 -20.37 9.77
N LEU A 127 13.06 -19.81 8.55
CA LEU A 127 13.90 -18.69 8.11
C LEU A 127 13.79 -17.44 9.00
N ARG A 128 12.59 -17.19 9.57
CA ARG A 128 12.31 -16.03 10.42
C ARG A 128 12.58 -16.26 11.91
N ASN A 129 12.33 -17.47 12.41
CA ASN A 129 12.24 -17.73 13.85
C ASN A 129 13.38 -18.60 14.42
N GLU A 130 14.12 -19.34 13.59
CA GLU A 130 15.26 -20.17 14.04
C GLU A 130 16.55 -19.35 14.22
N ALA A 131 17.58 -19.98 14.79
CA ALA A 131 18.90 -19.38 14.91
C ALA A 131 19.51 -19.03 13.54
N ALA A 132 20.31 -17.96 13.47
CA ALA A 132 20.94 -17.50 12.23
C ALA A 132 21.79 -18.57 11.52
N SER A 133 22.38 -19.51 12.28
CA SER A 133 23.11 -20.66 11.74
C SER A 133 22.22 -21.61 10.92
N TRP A 134 20.94 -21.76 11.28
CA TRP A 134 19.98 -22.57 10.51
C TRP A 134 19.78 -22.00 9.11
N THR A 135 19.59 -20.67 9.03
CA THR A 135 19.46 -19.95 7.75
C THR A 135 20.77 -19.98 6.98
N GLU A 136 21.92 -19.85 7.65
CA GLU A 136 23.23 -20.00 7.01
C GLU A 136 23.42 -21.40 6.40
N ASP A 137 23.12 -22.47 7.14
CA ASP A 137 23.21 -23.86 6.65
C ASP A 137 22.25 -24.10 5.46
N PHE A 138 21.04 -23.53 5.50
CA PHE A 138 20.08 -23.59 4.39
C PHE A 138 20.64 -22.93 3.13
N LEU A 139 21.20 -21.72 3.28
CA LEU A 139 21.77 -20.96 2.17
C LEU A 139 23.03 -21.63 1.60
N ARG A 140 23.93 -22.13 2.46
CA ARG A 140 25.12 -22.91 2.09
C ARG A 140 24.77 -24.20 1.35
N SER A 141 23.63 -24.82 1.67
CA SER A 141 23.12 -26.01 0.97
C SER A 141 22.56 -25.74 -0.43
N GLY A 142 22.53 -24.48 -0.88
CA GLY A 142 21.92 -24.06 -2.15
C GLY A 142 20.47 -23.57 -2.04
N GLY A 143 19.93 -23.44 -0.83
CA GLY A 143 18.51 -23.15 -0.60
C GLY A 143 17.99 -21.86 -1.22
N TYR A 144 18.85 -20.84 -1.39
CA TYR A 144 18.48 -19.61 -2.11
C TYR A 144 18.30 -19.84 -3.61
N SER A 145 19.18 -20.63 -4.23
CA SER A 145 19.05 -21.00 -5.65
C SER A 145 17.80 -21.84 -5.88
N ALA A 146 17.49 -22.76 -4.95
CA ALA A 146 16.26 -23.54 -5.00
C ALA A 146 15.01 -22.65 -4.90
N LEU A 147 14.98 -21.68 -3.98
CA LEU A 147 13.90 -20.68 -3.88
C LEU A 147 13.75 -19.84 -5.15
N LEU A 148 14.85 -19.35 -5.74
CA LEU A 148 14.81 -18.61 -7.01
C LEU A 148 14.28 -19.49 -8.15
N THR A 149 14.69 -20.75 -8.22
CA THR A 149 14.21 -21.68 -9.24
C THR A 149 12.71 -21.95 -9.07
N ARG A 150 12.22 -22.15 -7.82
CA ARG A 150 10.78 -22.31 -7.57
C ARG A 150 9.98 -21.05 -7.92
N LEU A 151 10.51 -19.86 -7.63
CA LEU A 151 9.87 -18.61 -8.02
C LEU A 151 9.79 -18.47 -9.54
N ASN A 152 10.91 -18.67 -10.26
CA ASN A 152 10.94 -18.62 -11.72
C ASN A 152 9.93 -19.60 -12.35
N GLU A 153 9.84 -20.84 -11.86
CA GLU A 153 8.83 -21.81 -12.32
C GLU A 153 7.41 -21.27 -12.19
N ILE A 154 7.04 -20.60 -11.08
CA ILE A 154 5.70 -20.01 -10.90
C ILE A 154 5.48 -18.78 -11.80
N LEU A 155 6.52 -17.99 -12.07
CA LEU A 155 6.41 -16.79 -12.92
C LEU A 155 6.23 -17.15 -14.41
N GLU A 156 6.75 -18.29 -14.86
CA GLU A 156 6.59 -18.81 -16.22
C GLU A 156 5.27 -19.59 -16.44
N VAL A 157 4.53 -19.93 -15.37
CA VAL A 157 3.24 -20.64 -15.50
C VAL A 157 2.19 -19.75 -16.18
N GLU A 158 1.48 -20.32 -17.16
CA GLU A 158 0.29 -19.71 -17.74
C GLU A 158 -0.91 -19.89 -16.80
N TRP A 159 -1.23 -18.83 -16.07
CA TRP A 159 -2.38 -18.73 -15.19
C TRP A 159 -3.69 -18.96 -15.95
N ARG A 160 -4.46 -19.98 -15.54
CA ARG A 160 -5.85 -20.20 -15.96
C ARG A 160 -6.77 -19.87 -14.79
N GLU A 161 -7.92 -19.25 -15.07
CA GLU A 161 -8.91 -18.77 -14.08
C GLU A 161 -9.41 -19.85 -13.11
N GLU A 162 -9.27 -21.14 -13.46
CA GLU A 162 -9.72 -22.26 -12.63
C GLU A 162 -8.66 -22.75 -11.60
N GLN A 163 -7.39 -22.32 -11.71
CA GLN A 163 -6.27 -22.94 -10.97
C GLN A 163 -5.62 -22.06 -9.90
N HIS A 164 -5.67 -20.72 -10.02
CA HIS A 164 -5.21 -19.69 -9.05
C HIS A 164 -4.27 -20.14 -7.90
N ASP A 165 -3.06 -20.63 -8.24
CA ASP A 165 -1.98 -20.98 -7.31
C ASP A 165 -1.26 -19.74 -6.71
N ASP A 166 -1.99 -18.63 -6.52
CA ASP A 166 -1.50 -17.39 -5.87
C ASP A 166 -0.90 -17.73 -4.49
N GLN A 167 -1.39 -18.78 -3.82
CA GLN A 167 -0.89 -19.24 -2.52
C GLN A 167 0.59 -19.66 -2.54
N MET A 168 1.05 -20.34 -3.60
CA MET A 168 2.45 -20.76 -3.72
C MET A 168 3.35 -19.55 -3.97
N LEU A 169 2.94 -18.66 -4.89
CA LEU A 169 3.63 -17.39 -5.14
C LEU A 169 3.74 -16.57 -3.84
N HIS A 170 2.61 -16.36 -3.16
CA HIS A 170 2.49 -15.59 -1.94
C HIS A 170 3.43 -16.10 -0.84
N GLU A 171 3.49 -17.41 -0.61
CA GLU A 171 4.34 -17.96 0.44
C GLU A 171 5.83 -17.98 0.04
N LEU A 172 6.17 -18.19 -1.24
CA LEU A 172 7.53 -17.99 -1.75
C LEU A 172 8.00 -16.53 -1.54
N LEU A 173 7.18 -15.54 -1.90
CA LEU A 173 7.46 -14.11 -1.65
C LEU A 173 7.69 -13.83 -0.15
N ARG A 174 6.90 -14.47 0.72
CA ARG A 174 7.12 -14.38 2.17
C ARG A 174 8.41 -15.08 2.64
N CYS A 175 8.89 -16.14 1.98
CA CYS A 175 10.22 -16.69 2.24
C CYS A 175 11.33 -15.69 1.87
N PHE A 176 11.24 -15.01 0.71
CA PHE A 176 12.18 -13.93 0.36
C PHE A 176 12.14 -12.78 1.36
N LYS A 177 10.94 -12.39 1.83
CA LYS A 177 10.78 -11.40 2.90
C LYS A 177 11.42 -11.87 4.21
N ALA A 178 11.25 -13.14 4.59
CA ALA A 178 11.86 -13.70 5.80
C ALA A 178 13.39 -13.70 5.76
N LEU A 179 14.02 -13.87 4.58
CA LEU A 179 15.49 -13.78 4.45
C LEU A 179 16.05 -12.42 4.90
N SER A 180 15.30 -11.33 4.72
CA SER A 180 15.74 -9.98 5.11
C SER A 180 15.94 -9.77 6.62
N THR A 181 15.38 -10.64 7.47
CA THR A 181 15.56 -10.55 8.93
C THR A 181 16.91 -11.09 9.42
N SER A 182 17.82 -11.45 8.50
CA SER A 182 19.15 -11.97 8.81
C SER A 182 20.22 -11.35 7.91
N SER A 183 21.42 -11.10 8.43
CA SER A 183 22.53 -10.52 7.65
C SER A 183 22.96 -11.42 6.48
N ILE A 184 22.97 -12.74 6.69
CA ILE A 184 23.30 -13.74 5.66
C ILE A 184 22.19 -13.87 4.60
N GLY A 185 20.91 -13.76 4.98
CA GLY A 185 19.81 -13.69 4.03
C GLY A 185 19.80 -12.39 3.22
N CYS A 186 20.12 -11.25 3.84
CA CYS A 186 20.38 -10.01 3.11
C CYS A 186 21.58 -10.13 2.15
N PHE A 187 22.63 -10.89 2.49
CA PHE A 187 23.72 -11.17 1.55
C PHE A 187 23.24 -12.02 0.36
N ALA A 188 22.43 -13.05 0.60
CA ALA A 188 21.83 -13.85 -0.47
C ALA A 188 20.92 -12.99 -1.40
N LEU A 189 20.07 -12.12 -0.83
CA LEU A 189 19.23 -11.20 -1.61
C LEU A 189 20.03 -10.23 -2.51
N ARG A 190 21.29 -9.92 -2.17
CA ARG A 190 22.20 -9.13 -3.02
C ARG A 190 22.84 -9.95 -4.13
N SER A 191 23.21 -11.21 -3.85
CA SER A 191 24.09 -12.01 -4.72
C SER A 191 23.50 -12.28 -6.11
N SER A 192 22.18 -12.23 -6.26
CA SER A 192 21.46 -12.40 -7.54
C SER A 192 20.77 -11.12 -8.04
N CYS A 193 20.88 -10.01 -7.32
CA CYS A 193 20.26 -8.73 -7.68
C CYS A 193 20.77 -8.27 -9.06
N PRO A 194 19.89 -7.94 -10.05
CA PRO A 194 18.50 -7.49 -9.87
C PRO A 194 17.42 -8.59 -9.94
N THR A 195 17.79 -9.86 -10.05
CA THR A 195 16.87 -11.01 -9.93
C THR A 195 16.55 -11.29 -8.44
N PRO A 196 15.29 -11.55 -8.06
CA PRO A 196 14.09 -11.67 -8.89
C PRO A 196 13.30 -10.36 -9.05
N PHE A 197 13.77 -9.24 -8.49
CA PHE A 197 13.03 -7.97 -8.40
C PHE A 197 12.53 -7.45 -9.76
N VAL A 198 13.33 -7.56 -10.83
CA VAL A 198 12.90 -7.22 -12.21
C VAL A 198 11.71 -8.06 -12.66
N GLN A 199 11.75 -9.37 -12.41
CA GLN A 199 10.71 -10.31 -12.83
C GLN A 199 9.41 -10.05 -12.06
N LEU A 200 9.51 -9.76 -10.76
CA LEU A 200 8.36 -9.41 -9.93
C LEU A 200 7.72 -8.07 -10.33
N ILE A 201 8.50 -7.09 -10.76
CA ILE A 201 7.97 -5.83 -11.30
C ILE A 201 7.35 -6.06 -12.69
N SER A 202 7.99 -6.85 -13.54
CA SER A 202 7.43 -7.25 -14.84
C SER A 202 6.09 -7.98 -14.67
N LEU A 203 5.95 -8.83 -13.64
CA LEU A 203 4.69 -9.47 -13.26
C LEU A 203 3.64 -8.44 -12.86
N LEU A 204 3.97 -7.47 -11.97
CA LEU A 204 3.03 -6.40 -11.59
C LEU A 204 2.56 -5.54 -12.77
N TYR A 205 3.39 -5.34 -13.80
CA TYR A 205 3.05 -4.57 -15.00
C TYR A 205 2.37 -5.39 -16.10
N SER A 206 2.22 -6.71 -15.89
CA SER A 206 1.57 -7.63 -16.83
C SER A 206 0.06 -7.75 -16.60
N ASP A 207 -0.62 -8.31 -17.59
CA ASP A 207 -1.96 -8.88 -17.47
C ASP A 207 -2.01 -10.13 -16.54
N LYS A 208 -0.88 -10.83 -16.37
CA LYS A 208 -0.69 -11.96 -15.43
C LYS A 208 -0.47 -11.56 -13.97
N LYS A 209 -0.66 -10.29 -13.59
CA LYS A 209 -0.46 -9.84 -12.19
C LYS A 209 -1.40 -10.60 -11.22
N PRO A 210 -0.94 -10.97 -10.00
CA PRO A 210 -1.73 -11.80 -9.08
C PRO A 210 -3.12 -11.23 -8.81
N GLY A 211 -4.12 -12.09 -8.63
CA GLY A 211 -5.49 -11.64 -8.33
C GLY A 211 -5.55 -10.99 -6.95
N ASP A 212 -4.87 -11.61 -5.98
CA ASP A 212 -4.80 -11.16 -4.60
C ASP A 212 -3.94 -9.89 -4.41
N VAL A 213 -4.53 -8.89 -3.75
CA VAL A 213 -3.90 -7.62 -3.37
C VAL A 213 -2.75 -7.83 -2.39
N ALA A 214 -2.87 -8.75 -1.44
CA ALA A 214 -1.83 -8.99 -0.44
C ALA A 214 -0.55 -9.58 -1.08
N THR A 215 -0.70 -10.41 -2.12
CA THR A 215 0.40 -10.93 -2.95
C THR A 215 1.10 -9.79 -3.71
N ARG A 216 0.36 -8.86 -4.32
CA ARG A 216 0.96 -7.67 -4.95
C ARG A 216 1.65 -6.75 -3.95
N GLN A 217 1.07 -6.59 -2.76
CA GLN A 217 1.68 -5.83 -1.68
C GLN A 217 3.04 -6.43 -1.27
N LEU A 218 3.16 -7.76 -1.15
CA LEU A 218 4.44 -8.41 -0.85
C LEU A 218 5.53 -8.09 -1.87
N ILE A 219 5.21 -7.98 -3.17
CA ILE A 219 6.18 -7.56 -4.19
C ILE A 219 6.69 -6.13 -3.90
N THR A 220 5.79 -5.21 -3.56
CA THR A 220 6.16 -3.82 -3.22
C THR A 220 6.91 -3.72 -1.90
N GLU A 221 6.61 -4.58 -0.92
CA GLU A 221 7.38 -4.72 0.32
C GLU A 221 8.79 -5.27 0.07
N LEU A 222 8.97 -6.19 -0.88
CA LEU A 222 10.31 -6.63 -1.30
C LEU A 222 11.13 -5.51 -1.94
N LEU A 223 10.50 -4.57 -2.65
CA LEU A 223 11.17 -3.35 -3.14
C LEU A 223 11.53 -2.38 -2.00
N LEU A 224 10.71 -2.27 -0.96
CA LEU A 224 11.06 -1.53 0.26
C LEU A 224 12.24 -2.17 1.00
N ILE A 225 12.29 -3.50 1.07
CA ILE A 225 13.40 -4.26 1.66
C ILE A 225 14.73 -3.99 0.95
N LEU A 226 14.74 -3.59 -0.33
CA LEU A 226 15.97 -3.17 -1.00
C LEU A 226 16.68 -1.98 -0.30
N PHE A 227 15.95 -1.13 0.43
CA PHE A 227 16.55 -0.04 1.21
C PHE A 227 17.26 -0.54 2.48
N GLU A 228 16.80 -1.65 3.06
CA GLU A 228 17.46 -2.34 4.18
C GLU A 228 18.63 -3.22 3.69
N VAL A 229 18.49 -3.78 2.50
CA VAL A 229 19.52 -4.57 1.83
C VAL A 229 20.65 -3.68 1.28
N TYR A 230 20.38 -2.45 0.84
CA TYR A 230 21.40 -1.51 0.40
C TYR A 230 21.37 -0.21 1.24
N PRO A 231 21.69 -0.30 2.55
CA PRO A 231 21.59 0.85 3.44
C PRO A 231 22.66 1.88 3.08
N ALA A 232 22.29 3.16 3.10
CA ALA A 232 23.16 4.26 2.69
C ALA A 232 24.51 4.33 3.44
N SER A 233 24.56 3.79 4.67
CA SER A 233 25.79 3.67 5.48
C SER A 233 26.80 2.64 4.97
N SER A 234 26.36 1.66 4.17
CA SER A 234 27.21 0.59 3.61
C SER A 234 27.59 0.82 2.14
N LEU A 235 27.02 1.83 1.48
CA LEU A 235 27.32 2.13 0.08
C LEU A 235 28.55 3.05 -0.04
N PRO A 236 29.36 2.92 -1.12
CA PRO A 236 30.45 3.85 -1.37
C PRO A 236 29.89 5.28 -1.56
N SER A 237 30.51 6.26 -0.89
CA SER A 237 30.04 7.64 -0.91
C SER A 237 30.15 8.24 -2.32
N SER A 238 29.00 8.41 -2.99
CA SER A 238 28.92 8.93 -4.37
C SER A 238 28.94 10.47 -4.43
N GLY A 239 29.23 11.16 -3.33
CA GLY A 239 29.21 12.63 -3.24
C GLY A 239 30.07 13.16 -2.09
N GLY A 240 31.00 14.06 -2.41
CA GLY A 240 32.11 14.44 -1.52
C GLY A 240 31.71 15.17 -0.24
N ARG A 241 31.55 14.42 0.86
CA ARG A 241 31.74 14.95 2.22
C ARG A 241 33.14 14.61 2.71
N LEU A 242 34.05 15.59 2.66
CA LEU A 242 35.30 15.56 3.42
C LEU A 242 34.99 15.59 4.92
N ARG A 243 34.79 14.42 5.55
CA ARG A 243 34.74 14.28 7.00
C ARG A 243 36.14 13.98 7.52
N ARG A 244 36.91 15.03 7.81
CA ARG A 244 38.30 14.93 8.29
C ARG A 244 38.37 14.38 9.72
N GLU A 245 38.69 13.10 9.81
CA GLU A 245 39.60 12.41 10.74
C GLU A 245 39.61 12.73 12.25
N ALA A 246 39.57 11.66 13.06
CA ALA A 246 40.38 11.52 14.28
C ALA A 246 40.56 10.03 14.68
N TRP A 247 41.67 9.44 14.22
CA TRP A 247 42.39 8.26 14.73
C TRP A 247 41.76 6.86 14.62
N GLU A 248 42.52 5.97 13.96
CA GLU A 248 42.25 4.54 13.76
C GLU A 248 42.74 3.69 14.93
N SER A 249 42.14 2.50 15.16
CA SER A 249 42.85 1.25 15.53
C SER A 249 41.89 0.09 15.79
N SER A 250 41.54 -0.67 14.75
CA SER A 250 41.32 -2.13 14.79
C SER A 250 40.90 -2.64 13.42
N ALA A 251 41.56 -3.69 12.93
CA ALA A 251 41.15 -4.37 11.71
C ALA A 251 39.79 -5.06 11.92
N SER A 252 38.75 -4.55 11.26
CA SER A 252 37.42 -5.16 11.21
C SER A 252 36.89 -5.03 9.79
N SER A 253 36.44 -6.14 9.22
CA SER A 253 36.04 -6.27 7.82
C SER A 253 35.11 -5.15 7.37
N SER A 254 35.49 -4.42 6.33
CA SER A 254 34.72 -3.32 5.78
C SER A 254 33.36 -3.82 5.26
N ASN A 255 32.27 -3.47 5.97
CA ASN A 255 30.88 -3.80 5.61
C ASN A 255 30.36 -3.00 4.38
N ILE A 256 31.23 -2.78 3.38
CA ILE A 256 30.93 -2.06 2.16
C ILE A 256 30.18 -3.01 1.23
N VAL A 257 28.99 -2.58 0.80
CA VAL A 257 28.14 -3.32 -0.14
C VAL A 257 28.34 -2.73 -1.54
N THR A 258 28.64 -3.60 -2.51
CA THR A 258 28.68 -3.26 -3.93
C THR A 258 27.28 -3.28 -4.53
N LEU A 259 26.98 -2.30 -5.39
CA LEU A 259 25.76 -2.30 -6.19
C LEU A 259 25.94 -3.16 -7.45
N PRO A 260 24.86 -3.75 -8.00
CA PRO A 260 24.91 -4.41 -9.31
C PRO A 260 25.32 -3.42 -10.41
N VAL A 261 26.21 -3.85 -11.30
CA VAL A 261 26.56 -3.12 -12.52
C VAL A 261 25.29 -2.99 -13.39
N PRO A 262 24.98 -1.81 -13.97
CA PRO A 262 25.80 -0.60 -14.12
C PRO A 262 25.53 0.50 -13.08
N HIS A 263 24.89 0.22 -11.95
CA HIS A 263 24.35 1.25 -11.06
C HIS A 263 25.40 1.91 -10.16
N LYS A 264 25.58 3.23 -10.31
CA LYS A 264 26.56 4.04 -9.54
C LYS A 264 26.06 4.45 -8.14
N ASN A 265 24.74 4.46 -7.94
CA ASN A 265 24.09 4.78 -6.68
C ASN A 265 22.77 3.99 -6.58
N PHE A 266 22.23 3.86 -5.37
CA PHE A 266 21.05 3.03 -5.13
C PHE A 266 19.79 3.57 -5.84
N PHE A 267 19.66 4.88 -6.00
CA PHE A 267 18.57 5.46 -6.78
C PHE A 267 18.61 5.00 -8.26
N SER A 268 19.79 4.85 -8.86
CA SER A 268 19.93 4.31 -10.21
C SER A 268 19.40 2.87 -10.32
N LEU A 269 19.63 2.03 -9.30
CA LEU A 269 19.10 0.67 -9.24
C LEU A 269 17.57 0.68 -9.10
N ILE A 270 17.01 1.38 -8.10
CA ILE A 270 15.55 1.39 -7.88
C ILE A 270 14.80 2.09 -9.01
N ARG A 271 15.39 3.10 -9.66
CA ARG A 271 14.84 3.73 -10.88
C ARG A 271 14.83 2.75 -12.04
N ALA A 272 15.91 2.01 -12.29
CA ALA A 272 15.94 1.01 -13.36
C ALA A 272 14.92 -0.12 -13.12
N LEU A 273 14.75 -0.55 -11.87
CA LEU A 273 13.70 -1.49 -11.46
C LEU A 273 12.31 -0.93 -11.79
N LEU A 274 11.95 0.29 -11.35
CA LEU A 274 10.66 0.91 -11.66
C LEU A 274 10.44 1.24 -13.16
N LEU A 275 11.51 1.31 -13.95
CA LEU A 275 11.46 1.51 -15.40
C LEU A 275 11.60 0.19 -16.18
N THR A 276 11.43 -0.96 -15.51
CA THR A 276 11.27 -2.26 -16.19
C THR A 276 10.14 -2.13 -17.22
N PRO A 277 10.38 -2.46 -18.50
CA PRO A 277 9.34 -2.35 -19.52
C PRO A 277 8.18 -3.28 -19.19
N ALA A 278 6.95 -2.79 -19.33
CA ALA A 278 5.78 -3.64 -19.21
C ALA A 278 5.81 -4.70 -20.33
N PRO A 279 5.58 -5.99 -20.03
CA PRO A 279 5.49 -7.00 -21.07
C PRO A 279 4.29 -6.70 -21.99
N PRO A 280 4.36 -7.14 -23.26
CA PRO A 280 3.24 -6.97 -24.18
C PRO A 280 2.01 -7.76 -23.67
N PRO A 281 0.78 -7.24 -23.80
CA PRO A 281 -0.43 -7.98 -23.46
C PRO A 281 -0.51 -9.30 -24.22
N THR A 282 -1.09 -10.33 -23.60
CA THR A 282 -1.21 -11.69 -24.18
C THR A 282 -1.96 -11.69 -25.53
N GLU A 283 -2.92 -10.78 -25.71
CA GLU A 283 -3.70 -10.62 -26.95
C GLU A 283 -3.04 -9.69 -27.99
N SER A 284 -1.81 -9.20 -27.75
CA SER A 284 -1.19 -8.19 -28.63
C SER A 284 -0.83 -8.75 -30.02
N PRO A 285 -1.04 -7.96 -31.10
CA PRO A 285 -0.71 -8.41 -32.45
C PRO A 285 0.81 -8.53 -32.63
N ALA A 286 1.23 -9.57 -33.34
CA ALA A 286 2.66 -9.91 -33.53
C ALA A 286 3.51 -8.82 -34.21
N CYS A 287 2.89 -7.81 -34.83
CA CYS A 287 3.56 -6.60 -35.30
C CYS A 287 3.09 -5.39 -34.48
N PRO A 288 3.99 -4.71 -33.74
CA PRO A 288 3.63 -3.50 -33.01
C PRO A 288 3.25 -2.38 -34.00
N VAL A 289 2.12 -1.73 -33.75
CA VAL A 289 1.69 -0.59 -34.57
C VAL A 289 2.49 0.64 -34.16
N SER A 290 3.48 1.02 -34.97
CA SER A 290 4.22 2.28 -34.79
C SER A 290 3.26 3.47 -34.90
N PRO A 291 3.27 4.40 -33.92
CA PRO A 291 2.50 5.63 -34.03
C PRO A 291 3.08 6.51 -35.14
N HIS A 292 2.20 7.22 -35.86
CA HIS A 292 2.63 8.14 -36.91
C HIS A 292 3.50 9.27 -36.32
N ALA A 293 4.55 9.71 -37.04
CA ALA A 293 5.55 10.66 -36.52
C ALA A 293 4.97 11.97 -35.94
N PHE A 294 3.84 12.45 -36.47
CA PHE A 294 3.08 13.57 -35.88
C PHE A 294 2.63 13.29 -34.43
N ILE A 295 2.13 12.08 -34.16
CA ILE A 295 1.68 11.64 -32.83
C ILE A 295 2.88 11.50 -31.90
N GLU A 296 4.02 11.01 -32.39
CA GLU A 296 5.27 10.97 -31.61
C GLU A 296 5.73 12.38 -31.18
N SER A 297 5.65 13.37 -32.08
CA SER A 297 6.03 14.75 -31.77
C SER A 297 5.15 15.44 -30.70
N LEU A 298 3.95 14.91 -30.44
CA LEU A 298 3.04 15.41 -29.40
C LEU A 298 3.12 14.63 -28.08
N HIS A 299 3.81 13.49 -28.04
CA HIS A 299 3.93 12.67 -26.84
C HIS A 299 4.96 13.25 -25.86
N GLN A 300 4.46 13.83 -24.77
CA GLN A 300 5.27 14.05 -23.57
C GLN A 300 5.71 12.69 -23.00
N ALA A 301 7.00 12.54 -22.67
CA ALA A 301 7.53 11.33 -22.06
C ALA A 301 6.93 11.10 -20.67
N ARG A 302 6.34 9.92 -20.45
CA ARG A 302 5.71 9.51 -19.19
C ARG A 302 6.39 8.26 -18.65
N ILE A 303 7.65 8.38 -18.26
CA ILE A 303 8.51 7.22 -17.94
C ILE A 303 7.96 6.35 -16.80
N TYR A 304 7.28 6.94 -15.81
CA TYR A 304 6.66 6.22 -14.70
C TYR A 304 5.21 5.80 -14.97
N LYS A 305 4.70 5.89 -16.21
CA LYS A 305 3.31 5.53 -16.53
C LYS A 305 2.99 4.09 -16.14
N SER A 306 3.87 3.13 -16.43
CA SER A 306 3.67 1.71 -16.08
C SER A 306 3.59 1.51 -14.57
N TYR A 307 4.51 2.11 -13.81
CA TYR A 307 4.47 2.08 -12.35
C TYR A 307 3.19 2.70 -11.77
N LEU A 308 2.80 3.88 -12.25
CA LEU A 308 1.60 4.57 -11.77
C LEU A 308 0.29 3.97 -12.28
N GLN A 309 0.33 3.06 -13.27
CA GLN A 309 -0.87 2.36 -13.74
C GLN A 309 -1.48 1.50 -12.63
N GLU A 310 -0.66 0.80 -11.83
CA GLU A 310 -1.15 0.00 -10.69
C GLU A 310 -1.86 0.89 -9.65
N LEU A 311 -1.28 2.04 -9.32
CA LEU A 311 -1.91 3.03 -8.43
C LEU A 311 -3.19 3.62 -9.03
N SER A 312 -3.22 3.83 -10.35
CA SER A 312 -4.42 4.28 -11.06
C SER A 312 -5.51 3.21 -11.12
N ASP A 313 -5.14 1.93 -11.18
CA ASP A 313 -6.07 0.79 -11.12
C ASP A 313 -6.68 0.69 -9.71
N LEU A 314 -5.87 0.77 -8.66
CA LEU A 314 -6.37 0.83 -7.27
C LEU A 314 -7.34 2.01 -7.06
N CYS A 315 -7.04 3.18 -7.64
CA CYS A 315 -7.93 4.35 -7.64
C CYS A 315 -9.24 4.16 -8.40
N ARG A 316 -9.32 3.21 -9.35
CA ARG A 316 -10.53 2.87 -10.09
C ARG A 316 -11.35 1.82 -9.35
N ASP A 317 -10.68 0.79 -8.83
CA ASP A 317 -11.33 -0.46 -8.43
C ASP A 317 -11.76 -0.48 -6.94
N TYR A 318 -11.14 0.35 -6.08
CA TYR A 318 -11.43 0.35 -4.63
C TYR A 318 -11.96 1.68 -4.07
N PHE A 319 -11.89 2.79 -4.82
CA PHE A 319 -12.39 4.11 -4.38
C PHE A 319 -13.87 4.36 -4.71
N TRP A 320 -14.71 3.32 -4.60
CA TRP A 320 -16.17 3.42 -4.76
C TRP A 320 -16.91 3.60 -3.42
N VAL A 321 -16.24 3.34 -2.29
CA VAL A 321 -16.77 3.51 -0.92
C VAL A 321 -15.72 4.22 -0.03
N PHE A 322 -16.12 4.64 1.17
CA PHE A 322 -15.27 5.36 2.17
C PHE A 322 -14.56 6.63 1.66
N CYS A 323 -15.14 7.27 0.64
CA CYS A 323 -14.63 8.50 0.04
C CYS A 323 -15.33 9.74 0.60
N HIS A 324 -14.56 10.70 1.10
CA HIS A 324 -15.01 11.98 1.64
C HIS A 324 -14.40 13.13 0.83
N PRO A 325 -15.17 13.80 -0.05
CA PRO A 325 -14.65 14.82 -0.97
C PRO A 325 -13.94 16.01 -0.30
N ASN A 326 -14.27 16.30 0.97
CA ASN A 326 -13.82 17.48 1.73
C ASN A 326 -12.53 17.27 2.52
N ASN A 327 -11.95 16.05 2.54
CA ASN A 327 -10.70 15.79 3.27
C ASN A 327 -9.54 16.65 2.75
N THR A 328 -8.72 17.20 3.62
CA THR A 328 -7.48 17.91 3.23
C THR A 328 -6.34 16.91 2.96
N ILE A 329 -5.34 17.32 2.20
CA ILE A 329 -3.99 16.74 2.33
C ILE A 329 -3.38 17.38 3.56
N TRP A 330 -2.89 16.60 4.51
CA TRP A 330 -2.50 17.17 5.79
C TRP A 330 -1.17 17.91 5.69
N ASN A 331 -1.08 19.06 6.35
CA ASN A 331 0.18 19.74 6.56
C ASN A 331 1.00 18.94 7.59
N LEU A 332 2.03 18.22 7.12
CA LEU A 332 2.88 17.34 7.94
C LEU A 332 3.41 18.02 9.21
N SER A 333 3.71 19.32 9.15
CA SER A 333 4.18 20.07 10.32
C SER A 333 3.19 20.07 11.49
N GLU A 334 1.89 19.93 11.22
CA GLU A 334 0.80 19.89 12.20
C GLU A 334 0.34 18.46 12.57
N VAL A 335 0.79 17.41 11.86
CA VAL A 335 0.37 16.02 12.08
C VAL A 335 1.13 15.37 13.25
N ASP A 336 0.42 14.84 14.22
CA ASP A 336 0.99 14.02 15.29
C ASP A 336 1.28 12.60 14.76
N GLU A 337 2.50 12.41 14.24
CA GLU A 337 2.93 11.17 13.56
C GLU A 337 2.82 9.96 14.49
N ASP A 338 3.25 10.09 15.75
CA ASP A 338 3.16 9.05 16.78
C ASP A 338 1.70 8.58 16.98
N LYS A 339 0.71 9.49 17.04
CA LYS A 339 -0.72 9.13 17.14
C LYS A 339 -1.28 8.47 15.88
N VAL A 340 -0.71 8.75 14.72
CA VAL A 340 -1.14 8.15 13.44
C VAL A 340 -0.60 6.72 13.32
N GLU A 341 0.70 6.54 13.58
CA GLU A 341 1.39 5.25 13.45
C GLU A 341 1.13 4.29 14.61
N LYS A 342 0.71 4.79 15.78
CA LYS A 342 0.34 3.96 16.93
C LYS A 342 -0.65 2.86 16.51
N PRO A 343 -0.34 1.57 16.76
CA PRO A 343 -1.25 0.46 16.48
C PRO A 343 -2.63 0.69 17.09
N LYS A 344 -3.65 0.61 16.25
CA LYS A 344 -5.06 0.69 16.65
C LYS A 344 -5.65 -0.71 16.52
N ALA A 345 -6.43 -1.13 17.52
CA ALA A 345 -7.19 -2.36 17.41
C ALA A 345 -8.13 -2.27 16.19
N PRO A 346 -8.30 -3.36 15.42
CA PRO A 346 -9.29 -3.39 14.33
C PRO A 346 -10.67 -3.06 14.90
N GLY A 347 -11.37 -2.11 14.28
CA GLY A 347 -12.64 -1.59 14.79
C GLY A 347 -13.58 -1.25 13.64
N GLY A 348 -14.78 -1.84 13.66
CA GLY A 348 -15.73 -1.73 12.56
C GLY A 348 -15.39 -2.66 11.40
N MET A 349 -15.59 -2.21 10.16
CA MET A 349 -15.47 -3.01 8.94
C MET A 349 -14.01 -3.18 8.45
N THR A 350 -13.11 -3.51 9.38
CA THR A 350 -11.70 -3.84 9.09
C THR A 350 -11.57 -5.27 8.61
N GLY A 351 -10.86 -5.49 7.50
CA GLY A 351 -10.68 -6.81 6.87
C GLY A 351 -11.49 -7.05 5.59
N GLY A 352 -12.15 -6.02 5.03
CA GLY A 352 -12.65 -6.05 3.66
C GLY A 352 -11.55 -5.80 2.62
N VAL A 353 -11.81 -6.13 1.36
CA VAL A 353 -10.86 -5.98 0.24
C VAL A 353 -10.39 -4.53 0.05
N GLU A 354 -11.21 -3.55 0.43
CA GLU A 354 -10.87 -2.13 0.41
C GLU A 354 -9.86 -1.77 1.51
N PHE A 355 -9.91 -2.45 2.65
CA PHE A 355 -8.94 -2.26 3.73
C PHE A 355 -7.55 -2.74 3.31
N GLU A 356 -7.48 -3.91 2.67
CA GLU A 356 -6.25 -4.45 2.11
C GLU A 356 -5.72 -3.57 0.96
N ALA A 357 -6.60 -3.14 0.05
CA ALA A 357 -6.23 -2.22 -1.02
C ALA A 357 -5.69 -0.88 -0.49
N MET A 358 -6.24 -0.31 0.59
CA MET A 358 -5.68 0.90 1.21
C MET A 358 -4.36 0.63 1.93
N GLY A 359 -4.17 -0.57 2.49
CA GLY A 359 -2.87 -1.04 3.00
C GLY A 359 -1.81 -1.07 1.90
N TYR A 360 -2.13 -1.68 0.76
CA TYR A 360 -1.28 -1.74 -0.42
C TYR A 360 -0.97 -0.35 -0.99
N PHE A 361 -1.98 0.53 -1.08
CA PHE A 361 -1.81 1.94 -1.47
C PHE A 361 -0.84 2.68 -0.54
N THR A 362 -0.96 2.45 0.77
CA THR A 362 -0.07 3.02 1.79
C THR A 362 1.37 2.52 1.58
N THR A 363 1.55 1.23 1.28
CA THR A 363 2.85 0.62 0.98
C THR A 363 3.52 1.23 -0.26
N HIS A 364 2.75 1.54 -1.30
CA HIS A 364 3.27 2.29 -2.45
C HIS A 364 3.71 3.73 -2.12
N PHE A 365 2.94 4.47 -1.31
CA PHE A 365 3.40 5.80 -0.87
C PHE A 365 4.64 5.70 0.03
N LYS A 366 4.76 4.66 0.87
CA LYS A 366 6.01 4.38 1.62
C LYS A 366 7.19 4.14 0.68
N LEU A 367 7.02 3.35 -0.37
CA LEU A 367 8.06 3.13 -1.40
C LEU A 367 8.43 4.46 -2.08
N MET A 368 7.45 5.27 -2.46
CA MET A 368 7.70 6.59 -3.07
C MET A 368 8.40 7.55 -2.11
N ASN A 369 8.08 7.52 -0.81
CA ASN A 369 8.75 8.34 0.21
C ASN A 369 10.19 7.88 0.46
N ALA A 370 10.43 6.57 0.51
CA ALA A 370 11.77 6.00 0.61
C ALA A 370 12.65 6.38 -0.60
N ILE A 371 12.09 6.26 -1.82
CA ILE A 371 12.77 6.72 -3.05
C ILE A 371 13.02 8.22 -2.96
N SER A 372 12.02 9.04 -2.63
CA SER A 372 12.15 10.51 -2.55
C SER A 372 13.26 10.93 -1.59
N ASN A 373 13.35 10.29 -0.41
CA ASN A 373 14.46 10.48 0.52
C ASN A 373 15.80 10.10 -0.14
N SER A 374 15.90 8.90 -0.74
CA SER A 374 17.12 8.46 -1.41
C SER A 374 17.55 9.34 -2.59
N VAL A 375 16.64 10.03 -3.27
CA VAL A 375 17.01 11.01 -4.32
C VAL A 375 17.43 12.34 -3.70
N HIS A 376 16.73 12.78 -2.65
CA HIS A 376 17.07 14.00 -1.91
C HIS A 376 18.48 13.93 -1.30
N ASP A 377 18.85 12.79 -0.73
CA ASP A 377 20.17 12.54 -0.14
C ASP A 377 21.33 12.63 -1.16
N LEU A 378 21.08 12.45 -2.46
CA LEU A 378 22.09 12.67 -3.50
C LEU A 378 22.43 14.16 -3.70
N ASN A 379 21.55 15.07 -3.28
CA ASN A 379 21.71 16.54 -3.34
C ASN A 379 22.21 17.06 -4.71
N LEU A 380 21.64 16.53 -5.80
CA LEU A 380 21.98 16.91 -7.17
C LEU A 380 21.22 18.15 -7.63
N SER A 381 21.82 18.94 -8.54
CA SER A 381 21.16 20.11 -9.16
C SER A 381 19.86 19.72 -9.86
N SER A 382 18.85 20.59 -9.84
CA SER A 382 17.51 20.34 -10.40
C SER A 382 17.50 20.00 -11.90
N GLU A 383 18.53 20.42 -12.65
CA GLU A 383 18.69 20.12 -14.08
C GLU A 383 19.16 18.67 -14.33
N HIS A 384 19.76 18.02 -13.34
CA HIS A 384 20.30 16.68 -13.49
C HIS A 384 19.16 15.64 -13.58
N GLU A 385 19.29 14.67 -14.50
CA GLU A 385 18.25 13.65 -14.76
C GLU A 385 17.86 12.86 -13.50
N MET A 386 18.85 12.57 -12.66
CA MET A 386 18.66 11.83 -11.40
C MET A 386 18.39 12.73 -10.19
N SER A 387 17.97 13.98 -10.38
CA SER A 387 17.66 14.92 -9.28
C SER A 387 16.28 14.68 -8.67
N ALA A 388 16.07 15.12 -7.43
CA ALA A 388 14.77 15.02 -6.76
C ALA A 388 13.70 15.84 -7.50
N HIS A 389 14.07 17.04 -7.98
CA HIS A 389 13.18 17.87 -8.79
C HIS A 389 12.72 17.12 -10.05
N ARG A 390 13.65 16.51 -10.80
CA ARG A 390 13.32 15.76 -12.01
C ARG A 390 12.45 14.53 -11.72
N PHE A 391 12.76 13.78 -10.66
CA PHE A 391 11.97 12.63 -10.22
C PHE A 391 10.49 12.99 -9.97
N HIS A 392 10.22 14.08 -9.24
CA HIS A 392 8.84 14.54 -9.03
C HIS A 392 8.19 15.04 -10.32
N THR A 393 8.92 15.78 -11.18
CA THR A 393 8.41 16.22 -12.49
C THR A 393 7.97 15.05 -13.37
N ASP A 394 8.79 14.01 -13.50
CA ASP A 394 8.48 12.83 -14.31
C ASP A 394 7.31 12.00 -13.72
N LEU A 395 7.15 11.96 -12.39
CA LEU A 395 6.01 11.34 -11.71
C LEU A 395 4.70 12.09 -11.97
N PHE A 396 4.71 13.43 -11.86
CA PHE A 396 3.54 14.26 -12.15
C PHE A 396 3.15 14.18 -13.63
N ALA A 397 4.12 14.25 -14.56
CA ALA A 397 3.90 14.05 -15.99
C ALA A 397 3.30 12.66 -16.29
N SER A 398 3.66 11.63 -15.50
CA SER A 398 3.12 10.27 -15.61
C SER A 398 1.73 10.10 -14.99
N GLY A 399 1.15 11.13 -14.34
CA GLY A 399 -0.24 11.15 -13.88
C GLY A 399 -0.45 11.12 -12.37
N LEU A 400 0.61 11.25 -11.56
CA LEU A 400 0.52 11.16 -10.10
C LEU A 400 -0.46 12.18 -9.47
N GLU A 401 -0.64 13.35 -10.08
CA GLU A 401 -1.60 14.36 -9.63
C GLU A 401 -3.01 13.78 -9.43
N ARG A 402 -3.50 13.01 -10.41
CA ARG A 402 -4.85 12.40 -10.37
C ARG A 402 -4.96 11.37 -9.24
N ILE A 403 -3.91 10.58 -9.02
CA ILE A 403 -3.82 9.63 -7.93
C ILE A 403 -3.93 10.37 -6.59
N ILE A 404 -3.09 11.38 -6.34
CA ILE A 404 -3.13 12.22 -5.12
C ILE A 404 -4.54 12.79 -4.85
N LEU A 405 -5.20 13.31 -5.88
CA LEU A 405 -6.55 13.88 -5.77
C LEU A 405 -7.65 12.86 -5.41
N ILE A 406 -7.43 11.58 -5.71
CA ILE A 406 -8.31 10.46 -5.34
C ILE A 406 -7.95 9.95 -3.94
N CYS A 407 -6.67 9.65 -3.67
CA CYS A 407 -6.18 9.13 -2.39
C CYS A 407 -6.57 10.00 -1.20
N ARG A 408 -6.48 11.33 -1.35
CA ARG A 408 -6.95 12.32 -0.38
C ARG A 408 -8.39 12.08 0.10
N LYS A 409 -9.26 11.51 -0.74
CA LYS A 409 -10.67 11.26 -0.38
C LYS A 409 -10.84 10.07 0.57
N ALA A 410 -9.86 9.17 0.70
CA ALA A 410 -9.97 8.00 1.58
C ALA A 410 -10.31 8.41 3.03
N SER A 411 -11.05 7.58 3.76
CA SER A 411 -11.45 7.88 5.14
C SER A 411 -10.25 8.15 6.06
N THR A 412 -10.22 9.34 6.66
CA THR A 412 -9.21 9.73 7.66
C THR A 412 -9.34 8.95 8.98
N ALA A 413 -10.48 8.29 9.21
CA ALA A 413 -10.71 7.48 10.40
C ALA A 413 -10.13 6.08 10.26
N TYR A 414 -10.36 5.43 9.11
CA TYR A 414 -9.91 4.06 8.83
C TYR A 414 -8.49 3.99 8.25
N TYR A 415 -8.07 4.99 7.47
CA TYR A 415 -6.80 4.97 6.73
C TYR A 415 -5.87 6.16 7.08
N PRO A 416 -5.69 6.54 8.36
CA PRO A 416 -4.90 7.72 8.71
C PRO A 416 -3.42 7.60 8.30
N THR A 417 -2.89 6.38 8.18
CA THR A 417 -1.54 6.10 7.69
C THR A 417 -1.37 6.48 6.21
N LEU A 418 -2.36 6.21 5.36
CA LEU A 418 -2.34 6.63 3.94
C LEU A 418 -2.23 8.16 3.82
N HIS A 419 -2.96 8.89 4.67
CA HIS A 419 -2.90 10.35 4.71
C HIS A 419 -1.56 10.88 5.21
N LEU A 420 -0.96 10.25 6.22
CA LEU A 420 0.39 10.59 6.68
C LEU A 420 1.43 10.37 5.59
N GLU A 421 1.41 9.22 4.91
CA GLU A 421 2.35 8.93 3.82
C GLU A 421 2.16 9.87 2.61
N LEU A 422 0.92 10.23 2.28
CA LEU A 422 0.63 11.26 1.28
C LEU A 422 1.19 12.63 1.70
N SER A 423 1.10 12.98 2.98
CA SER A 423 1.60 14.24 3.54
C SER A 423 3.14 14.29 3.55
N ARG A 424 3.79 13.17 3.87
CA ARG A 424 5.24 12.96 3.72
C ARG A 424 5.68 13.11 2.26
N TYR A 425 4.92 12.59 1.30
CA TYR A 425 5.22 12.76 -0.12
C TYR A 425 5.16 14.23 -0.57
N ILE A 426 4.12 14.97 -0.14
CA ILE A 426 4.03 16.39 -0.42
C ILE A 426 5.20 17.17 0.21
N GLN A 427 5.63 16.83 1.42
CA GLN A 427 6.82 17.44 2.01
C GLN A 427 8.08 17.23 1.16
N TRP A 428 8.28 16.05 0.56
CA TRP A 428 9.39 15.79 -0.36
C TRP A 428 9.34 16.66 -1.62
N THR A 429 8.16 16.84 -2.24
CA THR A 429 8.02 17.72 -3.41
C THR A 429 8.42 19.16 -3.10
N ILE A 430 8.08 19.67 -1.91
CA ILE A 430 8.44 21.01 -1.44
C ILE A 430 9.96 21.10 -1.20
N LEU A 431 10.58 20.11 -0.57
CA LEU A 431 12.03 20.04 -0.34
C LEU A 431 12.82 19.97 -1.65
N ALA A 432 12.29 19.29 -2.66
CA ALA A 432 12.84 19.22 -4.01
C ALA A 432 12.60 20.49 -4.86
N LYS A 433 11.95 21.52 -4.29
CA LYS A 433 11.56 22.75 -4.99
C LYS A 433 10.73 22.46 -6.25
N PHE A 434 9.89 21.44 -6.22
CA PHE A 434 8.95 21.14 -7.29
C PHE A 434 7.67 21.98 -7.09
N GLU A 435 7.25 22.70 -8.13
CA GLU A 435 6.05 23.54 -8.07
C GLU A 435 4.79 22.68 -8.15
N LEU A 436 4.07 22.54 -7.03
CA LEU A 436 2.85 21.76 -6.96
C LEU A 436 1.70 22.41 -7.76
N PRO A 437 1.04 21.65 -8.66
CA PRO A 437 -0.15 22.12 -9.37
C PRO A 437 -1.21 22.70 -8.41
N TRP A 438 -1.85 23.81 -8.82
CA TRP A 438 -2.87 24.51 -8.02
C TRP A 438 -4.00 23.59 -7.54
N THR A 439 -4.36 22.60 -8.36
CA THR A 439 -5.33 21.54 -8.07
C THR A 439 -5.03 20.79 -6.77
N VAL A 440 -3.74 20.54 -6.48
CA VAL A 440 -3.23 19.84 -5.30
C VAL A 440 -2.90 20.82 -4.17
N SER A 441 -2.15 21.89 -4.45
CA SER A 441 -1.65 22.81 -3.41
C SER A 441 -2.77 23.51 -2.63
N ARG A 442 -3.88 23.88 -3.29
CA ARG A 442 -5.08 24.45 -2.64
C ARG A 442 -5.82 23.49 -1.68
N LEU A 443 -5.50 22.20 -1.70
CA LEU A 443 -6.13 21.16 -0.87
C LEU A 443 -5.26 20.78 0.34
N ILE A 444 -4.08 21.39 0.48
CA ILE A 444 -3.24 21.26 1.67
C ILE A 444 -3.91 22.04 2.81
N GLY A 445 -4.07 21.40 3.97
CA GLY A 445 -4.72 22.01 5.13
C GLY A 445 -4.42 21.26 6.44
N PRO A 446 -5.05 21.64 7.55
CA PRO A 446 -4.82 20.99 8.83
C PRO A 446 -5.31 19.52 8.80
N PRO A 447 -4.67 18.62 9.57
CA PRO A 447 -5.20 17.29 9.82
C PRO A 447 -6.48 17.33 10.68
N PRO A 448 -7.22 16.20 10.80
CA PRO A 448 -8.31 16.08 11.76
C PRO A 448 -7.84 16.35 13.19
N ILE A 449 -8.64 17.05 14.00
CA ILE A 449 -8.28 17.52 15.35
C ILE A 449 -7.69 16.43 16.25
N ALA A 450 -8.20 15.19 16.16
CA ALA A 450 -7.71 14.04 16.93
C ALA A 450 -6.28 13.60 16.58
N LEU A 451 -5.77 14.00 15.41
CA LEU A 451 -4.46 13.68 14.85
C LEU A 451 -3.56 14.93 14.72
N CYS A 452 -4.02 16.10 15.17
CA CYS A 452 -3.17 17.28 15.27
C CYS A 452 -2.16 17.13 16.42
N LYS A 453 -0.96 17.68 16.23
CA LYS A 453 -0.06 18.03 17.33
C LYS A 453 -0.81 18.99 18.26
N LEU A 454 -0.78 18.72 19.56
CA LEU A 454 -1.28 19.67 20.55
C LEU A 454 -0.38 20.91 20.50
N ARG A 455 -0.87 22.00 19.89
CA ARG A 455 -0.21 23.30 20.03
C ARG A 455 -0.09 23.58 21.53
N PRO A 456 1.10 23.90 22.08
CA PRO A 456 1.19 24.38 23.43
C PRO A 456 0.29 25.61 23.53
N THR A 457 -0.76 25.53 24.34
CA THR A 457 -1.46 26.73 24.75
C THR A 457 -0.40 27.60 25.40
N LYS A 458 -0.12 28.77 24.82
CA LYS A 458 0.60 29.81 25.55
C LYS A 458 -0.24 30.05 26.79
N SER A 459 0.25 29.60 27.94
CA SER A 459 -0.39 29.86 29.21
C SER A 459 -0.38 31.37 29.39
N SER A 460 -1.53 31.99 29.15
CA SER A 460 -1.82 33.28 29.74
C SER A 460 -1.61 33.09 31.24
N LYS A 461 -0.60 33.76 31.80
CA LYS A 461 -0.51 33.98 33.24
C LYS A 461 -1.71 34.83 33.63
N GLY A 462 -2.86 34.17 33.80
CA GLY A 462 -3.96 34.69 34.59
C GLY A 462 -3.64 34.34 36.02
N ASP A 463 -3.31 35.35 36.82
CA ASP A 463 -3.09 35.15 38.24
C ASP A 463 -4.32 34.50 38.88
N GLY A 464 -4.07 33.45 39.66
CA GLY A 464 -5.15 32.76 40.36
C GLY A 464 -5.68 33.63 41.50
N HIS A 465 -6.99 33.87 41.50
CA HIS A 465 -7.75 34.03 42.74
C HIS A 465 -9.10 33.31 42.64
N SER A 466 -9.34 32.44 43.62
CA SER A 466 -10.53 31.60 43.73
C SER A 466 -11.77 32.42 44.14
N PRO A 467 -13.00 31.92 43.88
CA PRO A 467 -14.21 32.72 44.02
C PRO A 467 -14.69 32.80 45.47
N HIS A 468 -15.17 33.98 45.88
CA HIS A 468 -16.00 34.14 47.08
C HIS A 468 -17.41 34.57 46.68
N ASN A 469 -18.40 33.74 47.01
CA ASN A 469 -19.82 34.10 46.98
C ASN A 469 -20.17 34.99 48.19
N THR A 470 -20.93 36.07 47.97
CA THR A 470 -22.17 36.40 48.73
C THR A 470 -22.87 37.63 48.12
N PRO A 471 -24.19 37.83 48.35
CA PRO A 471 -25.02 38.66 47.48
C PRO A 471 -25.45 40.02 48.08
N THR A 472 -25.71 41.04 47.25
CA THR A 472 -26.56 42.17 47.65
C THR A 472 -27.34 42.80 46.48
N LYS A 473 -28.50 43.41 46.78
CA LYS A 473 -29.53 43.90 45.86
C LYS A 473 -29.20 45.24 45.17
N LYS A 474 -29.65 45.35 43.91
CA LYS A 474 -30.22 46.53 43.21
C LYS A 474 -29.88 47.95 43.73
N ARG A 475 -29.36 48.81 42.83
CA ARG A 475 -30.06 50.04 42.40
C ARG A 475 -29.64 50.52 41.00
N VAL A 476 -30.55 51.23 40.34
CA VAL A 476 -30.41 51.86 39.02
C VAL A 476 -29.74 53.23 39.14
N ALA A 477 -28.78 53.53 38.25
CA ALA A 477 -28.47 54.89 37.78
C ALA A 477 -27.72 54.86 36.42
N GLN A 478 -28.22 55.61 35.45
CA GLN A 478 -27.54 56.11 34.24
C GLN A 478 -27.61 57.65 34.31
N PRO A 479 -26.91 58.41 33.44
CA PRO A 479 -25.72 58.10 32.63
C PRO A 479 -24.59 59.14 32.84
N LEU A 480 -23.45 58.99 32.14
CA LEU A 480 -22.64 60.07 31.53
C LEU A 480 -21.34 59.50 30.92
N GLY A 481 -20.89 60.05 29.78
CA GLY A 481 -19.54 59.80 29.22
C GLY A 481 -19.48 58.88 27.98
N ILE A 482 -19.59 59.47 26.79
CA ILE A 482 -19.39 58.81 25.49
C ILE A 482 -17.95 59.01 25.02
N VAL A 483 -17.26 57.94 24.60
CA VAL A 483 -16.49 57.89 23.33
C VAL A 483 -16.58 56.46 22.77
N GLY A 484 -17.35 56.27 21.70
CA GLY A 484 -17.45 55.01 20.96
C GLY A 484 -17.23 55.25 19.47
N LEU A 485 -16.54 54.33 18.80
CA LEU A 485 -16.22 54.42 17.37
C LEU A 485 -17.49 54.26 16.49
N PRO A 486 -17.54 54.88 15.29
CA PRO A 486 -18.75 54.91 14.47
C PRO A 486 -19.02 53.59 13.73
N PRO A 487 -20.31 53.17 13.60
CA PRO A 487 -20.71 52.05 12.75
C PRO A 487 -20.77 52.43 11.25
N PRO A 488 -20.73 51.45 10.33
CA PRO A 488 -20.59 51.72 8.89
C PRO A 488 -21.85 52.26 8.22
N ASN A 489 -21.65 53.07 7.18
CA ASN A 489 -22.72 53.68 6.37
C ASN A 489 -23.55 52.63 5.60
N LYS A 490 -24.87 52.84 5.56
CA LYS A 490 -25.77 52.15 4.63
C LYS A 490 -25.65 52.78 3.24
N VAL A 491 -25.62 51.94 2.21
CA VAL A 491 -25.71 52.35 0.81
C VAL A 491 -27.18 52.33 0.39
N GLU A 492 -27.70 53.44 -0.14
CA GLU A 492 -29.02 53.48 -0.76
C GLU A 492 -28.94 53.13 -2.27
N PRO A 493 -29.99 52.49 -2.84
CA PRO A 493 -29.99 52.08 -4.24
C PRO A 493 -30.23 53.27 -5.18
N MET A 494 -29.48 53.31 -6.29
CA MET A 494 -29.68 54.31 -7.36
C MET A 494 -31.08 54.19 -7.97
N LYS A 495 -31.76 55.33 -8.14
CA LYS A 495 -32.89 55.47 -9.05
C LYS A 495 -32.35 55.80 -10.45
N PHE A 496 -32.95 55.19 -11.47
CA PHE A 496 -32.81 55.62 -12.85
C PHE A 496 -33.96 56.59 -13.17
N GLU A 497 -33.63 57.67 -13.88
CA GLU A 497 -34.56 58.43 -14.74
C GLU A 497 -34.24 58.07 -16.20
#